data_AF-A0A940N4J6-F1
#
_entry.id   AF-A0A940N4J6-F1
#
_cell.length_a   1.000
_cell.length_b   1.000
_cell.length_c   1.000
_cell.angle_alpha   90.00
_cell.angle_beta   90.00
_cell.angle_gamma   90.00
#
_symmetry.space_group_name_H-M   'P 1'
#
loop_
_entity.id
_entity.type
_entity.pdbx_description
1 polymer ?
#
loop_
_entity_poly.entity_id
_entity_poly.type
_entity_poly.pdbx_seq_one_letter_code
_entity_poly.pdbx_strand_id
1 'polypeptide(L)'
;MVSGVQIGTAGWSIPKQHAGEFDADGSHLERYARRLPAVEINSSFYRPHRPATYERWAASTPESFRFSAKVPRTITHDCRLK
;
A
#
# COMPACT_ATOMS: atom_id res chain seq x y z
N MET A 1 -13.21 -13.61 -3.09
CA MET A 1 -14.00 -12.46 -2.57
C MET A 1 -13.37 -12.01 -1.26
N VAL A 2 -13.23 -10.71 -1.02
CA VAL A 2 -12.80 -10.21 0.30
C VAL A 2 -14.04 -10.17 1.18
N SER A 3 -14.14 -11.10 2.14
CA SER A 3 -15.24 -11.12 3.10
C SER A 3 -14.79 -10.44 4.39
N GLY A 4 -15.34 -9.26 4.69
CA GLY A 4 -15.15 -8.56 5.97
C GLY A 4 -14.44 -7.21 5.86
N VAL A 5 -14.29 -6.55 7.02
CA VAL A 5 -13.59 -5.26 7.15
C VAL A 5 -12.09 -5.48 7.11
N GLN A 6 -11.38 -4.75 6.25
CA GLN A 6 -9.92 -4.72 6.22
C GLN A 6 -9.41 -3.43 6.88
N ILE A 7 -8.41 -3.59 7.75
CA ILE A 7 -7.77 -2.47 8.45
C ILE A 7 -6.33 -2.35 7.93
N GLY A 8 -5.91 -1.12 7.68
CA GLY A 8 -4.61 -0.80 7.12
C GLY A 8 -4.21 0.64 7.43
N THR A 9 -3.04 1.05 6.94
CA THR A 9 -2.49 2.39 7.15
C THR A 9 -2.23 3.11 5.83
N ALA A 10 -2.04 4.43 5.95
CA ALA A 10 -1.60 5.29 4.86
C ALA A 10 -0.10 5.08 4.55
N GLY A 11 0.21 3.99 3.83
CA GLY A 11 1.57 3.54 3.54
C GLY A 11 2.07 2.45 4.50
N TRP A 12 3.21 1.85 4.15
CA TRP A 12 3.76 0.63 4.79
C TRP A 12 5.16 0.85 5.42
N SER A 13 5.55 2.09 5.68
CA SER A 13 6.77 2.36 6.44
C SER A 13 6.57 1.91 7.88
N ILE A 14 7.44 1.02 8.36
CA ILE A 14 7.40 0.51 9.74
C ILE A 14 8.22 1.46 10.63
N PRO A 15 7.62 2.18 11.59
CA PRO A 15 8.37 3.05 12.49
C PRO A 15 9.36 2.25 13.34
N LYS A 16 10.54 2.81 13.60
CA LYS A 16 11.62 2.12 14.33
C LYS A 16 11.17 1.59 15.70
N GLN A 17 10.33 2.33 16.41
CA GLN A 17 9.80 1.92 17.72
C GLN A 17 8.92 0.66 17.66
N HIS A 18 8.32 0.37 16.50
CA HIS A 18 7.50 -0.83 16.26
C HIS A 18 8.26 -1.91 15.50
N ALA A 19 9.54 -1.72 15.17
CA ALA A 19 10.28 -2.63 14.30
C ALA A 19 10.36 -4.07 14.84
N GLY A 20 10.32 -4.25 16.15
CA GLY A 20 10.29 -5.58 16.80
C GLY A 20 8.95 -6.31 16.73
N GLU A 21 7.86 -5.64 16.32
CA GLU A 21 6.53 -6.23 16.14
C GLU A 21 6.33 -6.83 14.72
N PHE A 22 7.32 -6.65 13.84
CA PHE A 22 7.32 -7.13 12.46
C PHE A 22 8.55 -8.00 12.24
N ASP A 23 8.43 -9.02 11.40
CA ASP A 23 9.57 -9.87 11.01
C ASP A 23 10.75 -9.04 10.51
N ALA A 24 11.98 -9.51 10.68
CA ALA A 24 13.17 -8.80 10.22
C ALA A 24 13.39 -8.92 8.70
N ASP A 25 12.97 -10.03 8.10
CA ASP A 25 13.30 -10.38 6.72
C ASP A 25 12.34 -9.79 5.68
N GLY A 26 12.89 -9.50 4.50
CA GLY A 26 12.14 -8.96 3.37
C GLY A 26 12.00 -7.43 3.39
N SER A 27 11.41 -6.91 2.32
CA SER A 27 11.09 -5.50 2.16
C SER A 27 10.06 -5.03 3.19
N HIS A 28 9.96 -3.71 3.38
CA HIS A 28 8.94 -3.13 4.26
C HIS A 28 7.51 -3.56 3.89
N LEU A 29 7.20 -3.69 2.59
CA LEU A 29 5.87 -4.11 2.15
C LEU A 29 5.60 -5.57 2.51
N GLU A 30 6.56 -6.47 2.29
CA GLU A 30 6.42 -7.89 2.65
C GLU A 30 6.22 -8.05 4.15
N ARG A 31 7.04 -7.37 4.96
CA ARG A 31 6.93 -7.36 6.41
C ARG A 31 5.57 -6.83 6.88
N TYR A 32 5.13 -5.73 6.28
CA TYR A 32 3.84 -5.11 6.58
C TYR A 32 2.66 -6.02 6.23
N ALA A 33 2.68 -6.63 5.04
CA ALA A 33 1.60 -7.45 4.50
C ALA A 33 1.41 -8.79 5.24
N ARG A 34 2.41 -9.22 6.01
CA ARG A 34 2.26 -10.36 6.93
C ARG A 34 1.48 -10.00 8.20
N ARG A 35 1.35 -8.72 8.54
CA ARG A 35 0.71 -8.26 9.79
C ARG A 35 -0.65 -7.59 9.59
N LEU A 36 -0.82 -6.86 8.48
CA LEU A 36 -2.03 -6.13 8.15
C LEU A 36 -2.55 -6.55 6.77
N PRO A 37 -3.87 -6.64 6.56
CA PRO A 37 -4.46 -7.17 5.33
C PRO A 37 -4.56 -6.17 4.17
N ALA A 38 -4.34 -4.87 4.41
CA ALA A 38 -4.49 -3.85 3.38
C ALA A 38 -3.60 -2.62 3.63
N VAL A 39 -3.32 -1.84 2.58
CA VAL A 39 -2.59 -0.57 2.68
C VAL A 39 -3.06 0.45 1.64
N GLU A 40 -2.94 1.73 1.96
CA GLU A 40 -3.10 2.81 0.98
C GLU A 40 -1.77 3.18 0.31
N ILE A 41 -1.76 3.23 -1.02
CA ILE A 41 -0.67 3.78 -1.83
C ILE A 41 -0.87 5.29 -1.94
N ASN A 42 -0.12 6.06 -1.13
CA ASN A 42 -0.16 7.52 -1.16
C ASN A 42 0.66 8.13 -2.29
N SER A 43 1.72 7.46 -2.72
CA SER A 43 2.68 8.01 -3.69
C SER A 43 2.06 8.22 -5.08
N SER A 44 0.99 7.50 -5.42
CA SER A 44 0.22 7.69 -6.67
C SER A 44 -0.49 9.04 -6.74
N PHE A 45 -0.76 9.67 -5.60
CA PHE A 45 -1.29 11.04 -5.55
C PHE A 45 -0.33 12.04 -6.17
N TYR A 46 0.98 11.87 -5.94
CA TYR A 46 2.00 12.84 -6.36
C TYR A 46 2.59 12.53 -7.73
N ARG A 47 2.68 11.25 -8.10
CA ARG A 47 3.24 10.83 -9.39
C ARG A 47 2.68 9.49 -9.83
N PRO A 48 2.50 9.26 -11.14
CA PRO A 48 2.19 7.93 -11.65
C PRO A 48 3.37 6.98 -11.42
N HIS A 49 3.07 5.71 -11.21
CA HIS A 49 4.05 4.63 -11.21
C HIS A 49 3.93 3.80 -12.49
N ARG A 50 4.99 3.11 -12.85
CA ARG A 50 4.95 2.17 -13.98
C ARG A 50 4.10 0.94 -13.60
N PRO A 51 3.39 0.30 -14.54
CA PRO A 51 2.66 -0.95 -14.28
C PRO A 51 3.50 -2.01 -13.56
N ALA A 52 4.75 -2.21 -13.99
CA ALA A 52 5.70 -3.14 -13.37
C ALA A 52 6.00 -2.84 -11.88
N THR A 53 5.82 -1.60 -11.42
CA THR A 53 5.93 -1.26 -10.00
C THR A 53 4.75 -1.82 -9.21
N TYR A 54 3.52 -1.70 -9.73
CA TYR A 54 2.34 -2.27 -9.11
C TYR A 54 2.37 -3.80 -9.13
N GLU A 55 2.79 -4.40 -10.24
CA GLU A 55 2.97 -5.85 -10.36
C GLU A 55 3.95 -6.39 -9.31
N ARG A 56 5.09 -5.70 -9.12
CA ARG A 56 6.05 -6.06 -8.08
C ARG A 56 5.44 -5.97 -6.68
N TRP A 57 4.70 -4.91 -6.38
CA TRP A 57 4.03 -4.78 -5.08
C TRP A 57 2.99 -5.87 -4.86
N ALA A 58 2.20 -6.20 -5.88
CA ALA A 58 1.22 -7.29 -5.79
C ALA A 58 1.92 -8.65 -5.53
N ALA A 59 3.02 -8.93 -6.25
CA ALA A 59 3.80 -10.16 -6.08
C ALA A 59 4.49 -10.28 -4.70
N SER A 60 4.76 -9.15 -4.04
CA SER A 60 5.34 -9.09 -2.69
C SER A 60 4.31 -9.25 -1.56
N THR A 61 3.04 -9.53 -1.87
CA THR A 61 1.98 -9.64 -0.87
C THR A 61 1.12 -10.90 -1.07
N PRO A 62 0.46 -11.42 -0.02
CA PRO A 62 -0.51 -12.51 -0.19
C PRO A 62 -1.62 -12.15 -1.18
N GLU A 63 -2.18 -13.14 -1.88
CA GLU A 63 -3.26 -12.94 -2.85
C GLU A 63 -4.50 -12.24 -2.24
N SER A 64 -4.74 -12.41 -0.94
CA SER A 64 -5.84 -11.76 -0.21
C SER A 64 -5.55 -10.31 0.20
N PHE A 65 -4.30 -9.86 0.10
CA PHE A 65 -3.90 -8.50 0.47
C PHE A 65 -4.50 -7.49 -0.50
N ARG A 66 -4.89 -6.31 0.00
CA ARG A 66 -5.54 -5.28 -0.82
C ARG A 66 -4.82 -3.95 -0.75
N PHE A 67 -4.78 -3.29 -1.91
CA PHE A 67 -4.27 -1.94 -2.05
C PHE A 67 -5.42 -0.98 -2.31
N SER A 68 -5.39 0.17 -1.64
CA SER A 68 -6.17 1.34 -2.01
C SER A 68 -5.23 2.33 -2.67
N ALA A 69 -5.39 2.61 -3.97
CA ALA A 69 -4.55 3.58 -4.66
C ALA A 69 -5.18 4.96 -4.62
N LYS A 70 -4.44 5.95 -4.08
CA LYS A 70 -4.92 7.32 -4.04
C LYS A 70 -4.98 7.89 -5.46
N VAL A 71 -6.12 8.47 -5.82
CA VAL A 71 -6.32 9.10 -7.15
C VAL A 71 -5.30 10.23 -7.31
N PRO A 72 -4.67 10.40 -8.50
CA PRO A 72 -3.71 11.47 -8.74
C PRO A 72 -4.21 12.86 -8.33
N ARG A 73 -3.30 13.68 -7.80
CA ARG A 73 -3.55 15.09 -7.43
C ARG A 73 -4.09 15.88 -8.61
N THR A 74 -3.55 15.63 -9.81
CA THR A 74 -4.02 16.31 -11.02
C THR A 74 -5.51 16.11 -11.27
N ILE A 75 -6.03 14.90 -11.02
CA ILE A 75 -7.47 14.63 -11.19
C ILE A 75 -8.27 15.29 -10.06
N THR A 76 -7.87 15.07 -8.80
CA THR A 76 -8.68 15.45 -7.63
C THR A 76 -8.60 16.92 -7.25
N HIS A 77 -7.43 17.55 -7.40
CA HIS A 77 -7.16 18.92 -6.93
C HIS A 77 -6.99 19.90 -8.10
N ASP A 78 -6.17 19.56 -9.10
CA ASP A 78 -5.86 20.51 -10.18
C ASP A 78 -7.06 20.61 -11.16
N CYS A 79 -7.64 19.47 -11.56
CA CYS A 79 -8.85 19.38 -12.40
C CYS A 79 -10.16 19.33 -11.59
N ARG A 80 -10.09 19.13 -10.27
CA ARG A 80 -11.25 19.10 -9.35
C ARG A 80 -12.34 18.10 -9.76
N LEU A 81 -11.94 16.88 -10.12
CA LEU A 81 -12.81 15.77 -10.53
C LEU A 81 -13.65 16.04 -11.80
N LYS A 82 -13.25 17.02 -12.60
CA LYS A 82 -13.82 17.26 -13.93
C LYS A 82 -13.22 16.36 -14.98
#